data_AF-A0A9W3EW11-F1
#
_entry.id   AF-A0A9W3EW11-F1
#
_cell.length_a   1.000
_cell.length_b   1.000
_cell.length_c   1.000
_cell.angle_alpha   90.00
_cell.angle_beta   90.00
_cell.angle_gamma   90.00
#
_symmetry.space_group_name_H-M   'P 1'
#
loop_
_entity.id
_entity.type
_entity.pdbx_description
1 polymer ?
#
loop_
_entity_poly.entity_id
_entity_poly.type
_entity_poly.pdbx_seq_one_letter_code
_entity_poly.pdbx_strand_id
1 'polypeptide(L)'
;MKLIAILFLCSMLLPSLTQEPFSEEIDCNDQDVFKAVDSALRKYNSENKSGNQFVLYRVTEVRKTDNPDTFYSFKYQIKEGDCPVQSDKTWQECDYKDSAQAATGECTVTVAKRKNMKFSVATQTCQITPAEGPVVTTQYDCLGCEHPISTTNPELEPILKHAIQHFNNNTDHSHLFDLGEVKSALRQVVAGWNYEITYSIVQTNCSKENFLFLTPDCKSLSNADIGECTDKAHVDPQLRIASLSQKCNLYPGEDFVQPPGKICPGCPTVIPVDSPELEEALNHSIAKLNAENNGNFYFKIDFVEKATAQVVAGMKYSIVFRAKETTCSKESNEELTESCEINKHGQTLNCKSDVLVVPWEKKIYPTVNCESLAKTSMMKRPPGFSPFRSVGVNKTEEGKTRHLRSCEYKGQPWEAGAEPAPESEVN
;
A
#
# COMPACT_ATOMS: atom_id res chain seq x y z
N MET A 1 -87.52 -7.95 30.50
CA MET A 1 -87.05 -7.38 29.22
C MET A 1 -86.65 -5.93 29.47
N LYS A 2 -85.39 -5.58 29.11
CA LYS A 2 -84.86 -4.28 28.61
C LYS A 2 -85.13 -2.99 29.42
N LEU A 3 -84.21 -2.07 29.67
CA LEU A 3 -82.78 -1.88 29.37
C LEU A 3 -82.33 -0.69 30.26
N ILE A 4 -81.19 -0.82 30.94
CA ILE A 4 -80.61 0.21 31.83
C ILE A 4 -79.77 1.17 30.98
N ALA A 5 -80.02 2.48 31.08
CA ALA A 5 -79.18 3.52 30.48
C ALA A 5 -78.23 4.10 31.53
N ILE A 6 -76.93 3.92 31.32
CA ILE A 6 -75.84 4.42 32.17
C ILE A 6 -75.38 5.77 31.60
N LEU A 7 -75.53 6.84 32.39
CA LEU A 7 -75.01 8.17 32.14
C LEU A 7 -73.55 8.25 32.62
N PHE A 8 -72.59 8.35 31.69
CA PHE A 8 -71.19 8.64 31.98
C PHE A 8 -71.00 10.15 32.13
N LEU A 9 -70.74 10.62 33.36
CA LEU A 9 -70.17 11.95 33.61
C LEU A 9 -68.69 11.94 33.22
N CYS A 10 -68.33 12.68 32.18
CA CYS A 10 -66.92 12.96 31.84
C CYS A 10 -66.50 14.24 32.57
N SER A 11 -65.68 14.08 33.61
CA SER A 11 -64.99 15.16 34.32
C SER A 11 -63.97 15.84 33.39
N MET A 12 -64.24 17.08 32.98
CA MET A 12 -63.31 17.93 32.25
C MET A 12 -62.22 18.43 33.23
N LEU A 13 -61.15 17.67 33.37
CA LEU A 13 -59.88 18.18 33.88
C LEU A 13 -59.24 18.99 32.76
N LEU A 14 -59.17 20.32 32.93
CA LEU A 14 -58.40 21.21 32.07
C LEU A 14 -56.93 20.78 32.11
N PRO A 15 -56.29 20.42 30.98
CA PRO A 15 -54.84 20.29 30.95
C PRO A 15 -54.25 21.70 31.08
N SER A 16 -53.53 21.95 32.17
CA SER A 16 -52.62 23.07 32.28
C SER A 16 -51.68 23.06 31.07
N LEU A 17 -51.70 24.09 30.23
CA LEU A 17 -50.66 24.32 29.22
C LEU A 17 -49.33 24.47 29.97
N THR A 18 -48.55 23.41 30.06
CA THR A 18 -47.12 23.54 30.26
C THR A 18 -46.57 24.19 29.00
N GLN A 19 -46.23 25.47 29.09
CA GLN A 19 -45.54 26.18 28.03
C GLN A 19 -44.21 25.48 27.80
N GLU A 20 -44.09 24.72 26.71
CA GLU A 20 -42.81 24.14 26.32
C GLU A 20 -41.79 25.28 26.17
N PRO A 21 -40.60 25.15 26.77
CA PRO A 21 -39.59 26.20 26.68
C PRO A 21 -39.24 26.42 25.20
N PHE A 22 -39.34 27.68 24.77
CA PHE A 22 -39.12 28.08 23.39
C PHE A 22 -37.67 27.73 22.99
N SER A 23 -37.49 26.69 22.17
CA SER A 23 -36.19 26.33 21.60
C SER A 23 -36.09 26.93 20.20
N GLU A 24 -35.18 27.88 20.03
CA GLU A 24 -34.90 28.53 18.75
C GLU A 24 -33.64 27.90 18.12
N GLU A 25 -33.72 27.51 16.85
CA GLU A 25 -32.54 27.10 16.08
C GLU A 25 -31.77 28.34 15.66
N ILE A 26 -30.48 28.43 15.99
CA ILE A 26 -29.66 29.63 15.76
C ILE A 26 -28.47 29.32 14.86
N ASP A 27 -27.92 30.36 14.23
CA ASP A 27 -26.74 30.25 13.37
C ASP A 27 -25.49 29.87 14.20
N CYS A 28 -24.71 28.90 13.71
CA CYS A 28 -23.47 28.48 14.34
C CYS A 28 -22.34 29.53 14.27
N ASN A 29 -22.47 30.57 13.44
CA ASN A 29 -21.56 31.72 13.42
C ASN A 29 -21.86 32.75 14.52
N ASP A 30 -22.88 32.52 15.35
CA ASP A 30 -23.16 33.40 16.49
C ASP A 30 -21.97 33.43 17.48
N GLN A 31 -21.59 34.64 17.89
CA GLN A 31 -20.41 34.85 18.73
C GLN A 31 -20.52 34.17 20.10
N ASP A 32 -21.73 34.07 20.66
CA ASP A 32 -21.96 33.37 21.91
C ASP A 32 -21.87 31.85 21.73
N VAL A 33 -22.25 31.33 20.56
CA VAL A 33 -22.06 29.91 20.23
C VAL A 33 -20.57 29.56 20.21
N PHE A 34 -19.73 30.40 19.58
CA PHE A 34 -18.29 30.17 19.59
C PHE A 34 -17.69 30.19 21.02
N LYS A 35 -18.12 31.13 21.87
CA LYS A 35 -17.69 31.18 23.29
C LYS A 35 -18.18 29.97 24.09
N ALA A 36 -19.38 29.47 23.78
CA ALA A 36 -19.91 28.26 24.37
C ALA A 36 -19.10 27.02 23.94
N VAL A 37 -18.74 26.93 22.65
CA VAL A 37 -17.87 25.88 22.09
C VAL A 37 -16.49 25.92 22.74
N ASP A 38 -15.87 27.10 22.84
CA ASP A 38 -14.57 27.27 23.50
C ASP A 38 -14.61 26.80 24.95
N SER A 39 -15.64 27.17 25.70
CA SER A 39 -15.82 26.72 27.09
C SER A 39 -16.00 25.21 27.20
N ALA A 40 -16.71 24.59 26.26
CA ALA A 40 -16.92 23.15 26.20
C ALA A 40 -15.64 22.39 25.86
N LEU A 41 -14.89 22.85 24.85
CA LEU A 41 -13.63 22.23 24.42
C LEU A 41 -12.53 22.36 25.47
N ARG A 42 -12.38 23.55 26.09
CA ARG A 42 -11.41 23.75 27.18
C ARG A 42 -11.70 22.83 28.36
N LYS A 43 -12.97 22.70 28.76
CA LYS A 43 -13.35 21.76 29.82
C LYS A 43 -12.98 20.33 29.44
N TYR A 44 -13.37 19.87 28.25
CA TYR A 44 -13.09 18.52 27.77
C TYR A 44 -11.58 18.22 27.73
N ASN A 45 -10.78 19.10 27.13
CA ASN A 45 -9.33 18.92 27.05
C ASN A 45 -8.68 18.97 28.44
N SER A 46 -9.18 19.79 29.38
CA SER A 46 -8.65 19.84 30.76
C SER A 46 -8.96 18.60 31.61
N GLU A 47 -10.05 17.89 31.30
CA GLU A 47 -10.43 16.65 31.99
C GLU A 47 -9.66 15.43 31.44
N ASN A 48 -9.17 15.52 30.20
CA ASN A 48 -8.31 14.50 29.62
C ASN A 48 -6.91 14.57 30.25
N LYS A 49 -6.35 13.43 30.66
CA LYS A 49 -5.06 13.38 31.39
C LYS A 49 -3.88 12.94 30.53
N SER A 50 -4.14 12.49 29.31
CA SER A 50 -3.12 11.95 28.40
C SER A 50 -3.51 12.15 26.93
N GLY A 51 -2.51 12.07 26.05
CA GLY A 51 -2.68 12.25 24.61
C GLY A 51 -2.62 13.73 24.19
N ASN A 52 -3.18 14.00 23.03
CA ASN A 52 -3.22 15.33 22.44
C ASN A 52 -4.55 16.04 22.72
N GLN A 53 -4.52 17.36 22.63
CA GLN A 53 -5.73 18.20 22.70
C GLN A 53 -6.61 17.95 21.47
N PHE A 54 -7.92 18.00 21.66
CA PHE A 54 -8.86 18.00 20.54
C PHE A 54 -9.16 19.43 20.08
N VAL A 55 -9.20 19.59 18.76
CA VAL A 55 -9.47 20.84 18.04
C VAL A 55 -10.86 20.78 17.42
N LEU A 56 -11.59 21.91 17.41
CA LEU A 56 -12.90 22.00 16.76
C LEU A 56 -12.77 21.71 15.26
N TYR A 57 -13.62 20.85 14.70
CA TYR A 57 -13.72 20.63 13.26
C TYR A 57 -14.93 21.37 12.66
N ARG A 58 -16.13 21.10 13.18
CA ARG A 58 -17.35 21.80 12.74
C ARG A 58 -18.48 21.74 13.75
N VAL A 59 -19.40 22.69 13.68
CA VAL A 59 -20.67 22.71 14.44
C VAL A 59 -21.81 22.38 13.49
N THR A 60 -22.68 21.44 13.87
CA THR A 60 -23.71 20.88 12.97
C THR A 60 -25.14 21.22 13.35
N GLU A 61 -25.43 21.41 14.64
CA GLU A 61 -26.79 21.67 15.13
C GLU A 61 -26.70 22.57 16.35
N VAL A 62 -27.45 23.69 16.39
CA VAL A 62 -27.44 24.63 17.52
C VAL A 62 -28.87 25.04 17.87
N ARG A 63 -29.24 24.86 19.13
CA ARG A 63 -30.51 25.32 19.71
C ARG A 63 -30.23 26.23 20.89
N LYS A 64 -30.98 27.32 20.98
CA LYS A 64 -31.01 28.24 22.12
C LYS A 64 -32.35 28.09 22.84
N THR A 65 -32.30 28.01 24.16
CA THR A 65 -33.48 27.98 25.02
C THR A 65 -33.35 29.04 26.09
N ASP A 66 -34.40 29.84 26.29
CA ASP A 66 -34.44 30.91 27.29
C ASP A 66 -35.57 30.65 28.31
N ASN A 67 -35.26 30.11 29.51
CA ASN A 67 -36.22 30.02 30.64
C ASN A 67 -35.60 29.50 31.97
N PRO A 68 -35.47 30.29 33.06
CA PRO A 68 -35.24 31.74 33.16
C PRO A 68 -33.80 32.15 32.79
N ASP A 69 -32.92 31.18 32.58
CA ASP A 69 -31.54 31.36 32.10
C ASP A 69 -31.44 30.95 30.62
N THR A 70 -30.41 31.45 29.92
CA THR A 70 -30.13 31.13 28.52
C THR A 70 -29.24 29.88 28.43
N PHE A 71 -29.68 28.87 27.67
CA PHE A 71 -28.94 27.66 27.39
C PHE A 71 -28.69 27.50 25.89
N TYR A 72 -27.47 27.10 25.53
CA TYR A 72 -27.09 26.70 24.19
C TYR A 72 -26.86 25.20 24.15
N SER A 73 -27.67 24.47 23.37
CA SER A 73 -27.52 23.04 23.13
C SER A 73 -27.05 22.82 21.71
N PHE A 74 -25.87 22.21 21.54
CA PHE A 74 -25.31 22.02 20.20
C PHE A 74 -24.53 20.73 20.03
N LYS A 75 -24.43 20.30 18.78
CA LYS A 75 -23.58 19.19 18.33
C LYS A 75 -22.40 19.72 17.54
N TYR A 76 -21.23 19.19 17.83
CA TYR A 76 -20.00 19.57 17.17
C TYR A 76 -19.06 18.39 17.02
N GLN A 77 -18.26 18.40 15.97
CA GLN A 77 -17.23 17.41 15.70
C GLN A 77 -15.86 17.98 16.05
N ILE A 78 -15.01 17.11 16.58
CA ILE A 78 -13.64 17.43 17.01
C ILE A 78 -12.65 16.49 16.35
N LYS A 79 -11.42 16.96 16.16
CA LYS A 79 -10.30 16.17 15.63
C LYS A 79 -9.11 16.30 16.56
N GLU A 80 -8.33 15.23 16.70
CA GLU A 80 -7.11 15.24 17.48
C GLU A 80 -6.11 16.23 16.87
N GLY A 81 -5.56 17.11 17.70
CA GLY A 81 -4.51 18.04 17.33
C GLY A 81 -3.11 17.47 17.53
N ASP A 82 -2.11 18.27 17.20
CA ASP A 82 -0.70 17.94 17.39
C ASP A 82 -0.15 18.36 18.78
N CYS A 83 -0.87 19.23 19.49
CA CYS A 83 -0.50 19.67 20.84
C CYS A 83 -0.79 18.61 21.92
N PRO A 84 0.15 18.36 22.85
CA PRO A 84 -0.12 17.59 24.06
C PRO A 84 -1.12 18.30 24.99
N VAL A 85 -1.92 17.53 25.74
CA VAL A 85 -2.87 18.09 26.73
C VAL A 85 -2.20 18.88 27.85
N GLN A 86 -0.94 18.56 28.18
CA GLN A 86 -0.14 19.27 29.20
C GLN A 86 0.58 20.51 28.68
N SER A 87 0.44 20.86 27.40
CA SER A 87 1.05 22.07 26.87
C SER A 87 0.32 23.32 27.39
N ASP A 88 1.04 24.44 27.50
CA ASP A 88 0.46 25.74 27.84
C ASP A 88 -0.41 26.33 26.71
N LYS A 89 -0.50 25.62 25.58
CA LYS A 89 -1.26 26.02 24.39
C LYS A 89 -2.75 25.76 24.56
N THR A 90 -3.55 26.62 23.95
CA THR A 90 -4.99 26.41 23.84
C THR A 90 -5.33 25.64 22.56
N TRP A 91 -6.48 24.96 22.51
CA TRP A 91 -6.88 24.16 21.34
C TRP A 91 -6.93 24.97 20.03
N GLN A 92 -7.04 26.30 20.10
CA GLN A 92 -7.07 27.23 18.98
C GLN A 92 -5.67 27.45 18.37
N GLU A 93 -4.61 27.17 19.14
CA GLU A 93 -3.20 27.28 18.75
C GLU A 93 -2.62 25.93 18.28
N CYS A 94 -3.48 24.93 18.15
CA CYS A 94 -3.13 23.56 17.80
C CYS A 94 -3.56 23.25 16.39
N ASP A 95 -2.64 22.69 15.62
CA ASP A 95 -2.94 22.22 14.28
C ASP A 95 -3.57 20.85 14.35
N TYR A 96 -4.32 20.48 13.30
CA TYR A 96 -4.85 19.14 13.18
C TYR A 96 -3.70 18.14 12.99
N LYS A 97 -3.77 17.03 13.72
CA LYS A 97 -2.91 15.88 13.48
C LYS A 97 -3.25 15.25 12.11
N ASP A 98 -2.27 14.58 11.49
CA ASP A 98 -2.45 13.94 10.18
C ASP A 98 -3.69 13.02 10.14
N SER A 99 -4.47 13.12 9.07
CA SER A 99 -5.79 12.49 8.95
C SER A 99 -5.78 10.96 9.11
N ALA A 100 -4.66 10.28 8.81
CA ALA A 100 -4.55 8.84 8.96
C ALA A 100 -4.29 8.39 10.41
N GLN A 101 -3.94 9.32 11.30
CA GLN A 101 -3.52 9.03 12.69
C GLN A 101 -4.25 9.87 13.74
N ALA A 102 -5.23 10.69 13.32
CA ALA A 102 -5.98 11.57 14.19
C ALA A 102 -7.27 10.90 14.67
N ALA A 103 -7.46 10.80 15.98
CA ALA A 103 -8.75 10.46 16.54
C ALA A 103 -9.79 11.53 16.19
N THR A 104 -11.04 11.13 15.95
CA THR A 104 -12.16 12.03 15.69
C THR A 104 -13.21 11.87 16.76
N GLY A 105 -13.97 12.91 17.07
CA GLY A 105 -15.04 12.83 18.06
C GLY A 105 -16.30 13.54 17.61
N GLU A 106 -17.44 13.01 18.03
CA GLU A 106 -18.74 13.68 17.92
C GLU A 106 -19.25 14.01 19.32
N CYS A 107 -19.48 15.30 19.57
CA CYS A 107 -19.87 15.82 20.87
C CYS A 107 -21.26 16.43 20.85
N THR A 108 -22.03 16.20 21.91
CA THR A 108 -23.28 16.90 22.22
C THR A 108 -23.10 17.61 23.55
N VAL A 109 -23.44 18.90 23.62
CA VAL A 109 -23.22 19.72 24.81
C VAL A 109 -24.38 20.66 25.06
N THR A 110 -24.63 20.96 26.34
CA THR A 110 -25.51 22.04 26.78
C THR A 110 -24.72 22.99 27.68
N VAL A 111 -24.69 24.28 27.31
CA VAL A 111 -23.92 25.32 28.00
C VAL A 111 -24.87 26.42 28.49
N ALA A 112 -24.81 26.75 29.77
CA ALA A 112 -25.58 27.84 30.35
C ALA A 112 -24.80 29.16 30.26
N LYS A 113 -25.44 30.23 29.80
CA LYS A 113 -24.92 31.60 29.81
C LYS A 113 -25.38 32.30 31.08
N ARG A 114 -24.44 32.64 31.96
CA ARG A 114 -24.73 33.35 33.23
C ARG A 114 -24.80 34.85 33.04
N LYS A 115 -25.38 35.57 34.00
CA LYS A 115 -25.56 37.04 33.98
C LYS A 115 -24.27 37.85 33.81
N ASN A 116 -23.10 37.30 34.15
CA ASN A 116 -21.79 37.91 33.93
C ASN A 116 -21.16 37.57 32.57
N MET A 117 -21.96 37.10 31.60
CA MET A 117 -21.51 36.58 30.30
C MET A 117 -20.54 35.39 30.39
N LYS A 118 -20.47 34.71 31.54
CA LYS A 118 -19.68 33.49 31.69
C LYS A 118 -20.49 32.30 31.21
N PHE A 119 -19.85 31.46 30.40
CA PHE A 119 -20.42 30.22 29.92
C PHE A 119 -20.00 29.09 30.87
N SER A 120 -20.98 28.32 31.34
CA SER A 120 -20.72 27.14 32.18
C SER A 120 -21.34 25.91 31.54
N VAL A 121 -20.52 24.91 31.28
CA VAL A 121 -20.93 23.63 30.69
C VAL A 121 -21.81 22.88 31.69
N ALA A 122 -23.09 22.69 31.36
CA ALA A 122 -24.04 21.95 32.18
C ALA A 122 -23.89 20.44 31.93
N THR A 123 -23.96 20.03 30.67
CA THR A 123 -23.79 18.64 30.24
C THR A 123 -22.93 18.58 29.00
N GLN A 124 -22.08 17.57 28.91
CA GLN A 124 -21.24 17.33 27.75
C GLN A 124 -21.02 15.83 27.60
N THR A 125 -21.18 15.34 26.38
CA THR A 125 -20.93 13.95 26.04
C THR A 125 -20.24 13.91 24.69
N CYS A 126 -19.07 13.29 24.64
CA CYS A 126 -18.29 13.11 23.42
C CYS A 126 -18.09 11.62 23.16
N GLN A 127 -18.44 11.19 21.96
CA GLN A 127 -18.13 9.86 21.45
C GLN A 127 -16.86 9.97 20.62
N ILE A 128 -15.75 9.50 21.18
CA ILE A 128 -14.46 9.49 20.48
C ILE A 128 -14.33 8.21 19.68
N THR A 129 -14.11 8.36 18.39
CA THR A 129 -13.57 7.34 17.50
C THR A 129 -12.05 7.45 17.55
N PRO A 130 -11.35 6.51 18.20
CA PRO A 130 -9.88 6.49 18.20
C PRO A 130 -9.37 6.54 16.77
N ALA A 131 -8.18 7.10 16.56
CA ALA A 131 -7.49 6.96 15.28
C ALA A 131 -7.52 5.48 14.90
N GLU A 132 -7.79 5.16 13.63
CA GLU A 132 -7.46 3.84 13.11
C GLU A 132 -5.94 3.72 13.31
N GLY A 133 -5.53 3.15 14.45
CA GLY A 133 -4.12 2.89 14.75
C GLY A 133 -3.49 2.24 13.54
N PRO A 134 -2.17 2.43 13.31
CA PRO A 134 -1.52 2.19 12.02
C PRO A 134 -2.16 0.98 11.38
N VAL A 135 -2.91 1.20 10.28
CA VAL A 135 -3.65 0.12 9.64
C VAL A 135 -2.64 -0.98 9.42
N VAL A 136 -2.71 -2.02 10.24
CA VAL A 136 -1.88 -3.20 10.07
C VAL A 136 -2.50 -3.86 8.86
N THR A 137 -2.08 -3.40 7.69
CA THR A 137 -2.33 -4.06 6.43
C THR A 137 -1.64 -5.40 6.59
N THR A 138 -2.38 -6.42 7.03
CA THR A 138 -1.91 -7.78 6.92
C THR A 138 -1.72 -8.02 5.43
N GLN A 139 -0.46 -7.98 5.02
CA GLN A 139 -0.02 -8.13 3.66
C GLN A 139 -0.25 -9.60 3.29
N TYR A 140 -1.30 -9.84 2.52
CA TYR A 140 -1.52 -11.13 1.88
C TYR A 140 -0.84 -11.07 0.51
N ASP A 141 0.13 -11.94 0.29
CA ASP A 141 0.53 -12.26 -1.07
C ASP A 141 -0.71 -12.79 -1.78
N CYS A 142 -1.15 -12.08 -2.81
CA CYS A 142 -2.30 -12.48 -3.62
C CYS A 142 -1.95 -13.81 -4.31
N LEU A 143 -2.36 -14.94 -3.72
CA LEU A 143 -2.05 -16.26 -4.27
C LEU A 143 -2.56 -16.41 -5.71
N GLY A 144 -3.66 -15.73 -6.05
CA GLY A 144 -4.25 -15.72 -7.38
C GLY A 144 -3.68 -14.69 -8.37
N CYS A 145 -2.65 -13.93 -8.00
CA CYS A 145 -1.98 -13.00 -8.90
C CYS A 145 -0.81 -13.71 -9.61
N GLU A 146 -0.39 -13.17 -10.75
CA GLU A 146 0.79 -13.67 -11.46
C GLU A 146 2.06 -13.31 -10.68
N HIS A 147 2.89 -14.32 -10.41
CA HIS A 147 4.16 -14.16 -9.71
C HIS A 147 5.31 -14.68 -10.58
N PRO A 148 6.44 -13.96 -10.65
CA PRO A 148 7.62 -14.47 -11.31
C PRO A 148 8.16 -15.69 -10.54
N ILE A 149 8.61 -16.70 -11.28
CA ILE A 149 9.29 -17.88 -10.76
C ILE A 149 10.65 -18.03 -11.46
N SER A 150 11.57 -18.76 -10.83
CA SER A 150 12.89 -19.01 -11.43
C SER A 150 12.77 -19.66 -12.80
N THR A 151 13.56 -19.21 -13.78
CA THR A 151 13.65 -19.81 -15.12
C THR A 151 14.25 -21.21 -15.10
N THR A 152 14.89 -21.60 -14.00
CA THR A 152 15.42 -22.95 -13.73
C THR A 152 14.51 -23.78 -12.83
N ASN A 153 13.28 -23.32 -12.54
CA ASN A 153 12.35 -24.06 -11.69
C ASN A 153 12.01 -25.43 -12.34
N PRO A 154 12.21 -26.57 -11.65
CA PRO A 154 11.94 -27.89 -12.20
C PRO A 154 10.47 -28.12 -12.59
N GLU A 155 9.53 -27.34 -12.05
CA GLU A 155 8.12 -27.37 -12.46
C GLU A 155 7.92 -27.00 -13.95
N LEU A 156 8.87 -26.27 -14.56
CA LEU A 156 8.80 -25.84 -15.95
C LEU A 156 9.21 -26.95 -16.94
N GLU A 157 10.02 -27.92 -16.52
CA GLU A 157 10.57 -28.97 -17.39
C GLU A 157 9.49 -29.75 -18.17
N PRO A 158 8.42 -30.30 -17.53
CA PRO A 158 7.39 -31.03 -18.28
C PRO A 158 6.61 -30.13 -19.23
N ILE A 159 6.42 -28.85 -18.89
CA ILE A 159 5.71 -27.87 -19.70
C ILE A 159 6.54 -27.52 -20.94
N LEU A 160 7.82 -27.18 -20.75
CA LEU A 160 8.75 -26.86 -21.82
C LEU A 160 8.95 -28.05 -22.76
N LYS A 161 9.09 -29.26 -22.22
CA LYS A 161 9.18 -30.48 -23.04
C LYS A 161 7.94 -30.68 -23.90
N HIS A 162 6.75 -30.52 -23.32
CA HIS A 162 5.49 -30.60 -24.06
C HIS A 162 5.37 -29.48 -25.11
N ALA A 163 5.80 -28.27 -24.77
CA ALA A 163 5.81 -27.11 -25.65
C ALA A 163 6.73 -27.26 -26.87
N ILE A 164 7.94 -27.79 -26.68
CA ILE A 164 8.88 -28.08 -27.78
C ILE A 164 8.33 -29.18 -28.70
N GLN A 165 7.74 -30.23 -28.12
CA GLN A 165 7.07 -31.27 -28.89
C GLN A 165 5.89 -30.71 -29.69
N HIS A 166 5.07 -29.87 -29.06
CA HIS A 166 3.96 -29.19 -29.70
C HIS A 166 4.44 -28.32 -30.86
N PHE A 167 5.48 -27.51 -30.66
CA PHE A 167 6.06 -26.68 -31.70
C PHE A 167 6.53 -27.52 -32.89
N ASN A 168 7.35 -28.55 -32.64
CA ASN A 168 7.90 -29.41 -33.69
C ASN A 168 6.81 -30.15 -34.48
N ASN A 169 5.70 -30.51 -33.84
CA ASN A 169 4.59 -31.18 -34.53
C ASN A 169 3.74 -30.24 -35.39
N ASN A 170 3.70 -28.95 -35.04
CA ASN A 170 2.80 -27.98 -35.68
C ASN A 170 3.50 -26.95 -36.59
N THR A 171 4.83 -26.91 -36.59
CA THR A 171 5.60 -26.07 -37.51
C THR A 171 5.82 -26.75 -38.86
N ASP A 172 5.81 -25.99 -39.96
CA ASP A 172 6.14 -26.49 -41.31
C ASP A 172 7.66 -26.55 -41.57
N HIS A 173 8.49 -26.20 -40.58
CA HIS A 173 9.93 -26.21 -40.71
C HIS A 173 10.49 -27.63 -40.93
N SER A 174 11.51 -27.76 -41.78
CA SER A 174 12.10 -29.05 -42.20
C SER A 174 12.95 -29.74 -41.14
N HIS A 175 13.43 -28.99 -40.15
CA HIS A 175 14.22 -29.48 -39.01
C HIS A 175 13.44 -29.42 -37.69
N LEU A 176 13.86 -30.28 -36.75
CA LEU A 176 13.43 -30.22 -35.36
C LEU A 176 14.18 -29.11 -34.62
N PHE A 177 13.51 -28.47 -33.69
CA PHE A 177 14.05 -27.46 -32.78
C PHE A 177 14.13 -28.02 -31.37
N ASP A 178 15.18 -27.64 -30.64
CA ASP A 178 15.34 -27.92 -29.23
C ASP A 178 15.22 -26.63 -28.40
N LEU A 179 15.06 -26.79 -27.08
CA LEU A 179 15.00 -25.68 -26.14
C LEU A 179 16.33 -24.91 -26.13
N GLY A 180 16.24 -23.60 -26.27
CA GLY A 180 17.33 -22.66 -26.03
C GLY A 180 17.33 -22.14 -24.59
N GLU A 181 17.25 -20.83 -24.44
CA GLU A 181 17.26 -20.14 -23.15
C GLU A 181 15.83 -19.82 -22.69
N VAL A 182 15.51 -20.12 -21.43
CA VAL A 182 14.27 -19.66 -20.78
C VAL A 182 14.51 -18.24 -20.26
N LYS A 183 13.82 -17.26 -20.85
CA LYS A 183 14.01 -15.83 -20.57
C LYS A 183 13.17 -15.34 -19.39
N SER A 184 11.95 -15.84 -19.24
CA SER A 184 11.07 -15.49 -18.12
C SER A 184 10.00 -16.56 -17.90
N ALA A 185 9.54 -16.67 -16.66
CA ALA A 185 8.44 -17.53 -16.27
C ALA A 185 7.58 -16.87 -15.19
N LEU A 186 6.27 -16.84 -15.41
CA LEU A 186 5.26 -16.38 -14.47
C LEU A 186 4.35 -17.55 -14.10
N ARG A 187 3.89 -17.58 -12.85
CA ARG A 187 2.95 -18.58 -12.33
C ARG A 187 1.80 -17.89 -11.60
N GLN A 188 0.58 -18.38 -11.81
CA GLN A 188 -0.62 -17.92 -11.14
C GLN A 188 -1.42 -19.12 -10.59
N VAL A 189 -1.85 -19.06 -9.33
CA VAL A 189 -2.71 -20.10 -8.75
C VAL A 189 -4.16 -19.86 -9.13
N VAL A 190 -4.80 -20.86 -9.73
CA VAL A 190 -6.22 -20.85 -10.11
C VAL A 190 -6.87 -22.17 -9.64
N ALA A 191 -7.78 -22.77 -10.42
CA ALA A 191 -8.16 -24.17 -10.26
C ALA A 191 -7.06 -25.10 -10.83
N GLY A 192 -5.87 -25.04 -10.24
CA GLY A 192 -4.61 -25.54 -10.83
C GLY A 192 -3.60 -24.40 -10.91
N TRP A 193 -2.81 -24.35 -11.98
CA TRP A 193 -1.79 -23.33 -12.19
C TRP A 193 -1.79 -22.84 -13.63
N ASN A 194 -1.75 -21.52 -13.82
CA ASN A 194 -1.41 -20.94 -15.11
C ASN A 194 0.07 -20.59 -15.13
N TYR A 195 0.73 -20.90 -16.23
CA TYR A 195 2.10 -20.51 -16.51
C TYR A 195 2.14 -19.63 -17.75
N GLU A 196 2.94 -18.56 -17.71
CA GLU A 196 3.33 -17.79 -18.89
C GLU A 196 4.86 -17.81 -18.98
N ILE A 197 5.38 -18.46 -20.02
CA ILE A 197 6.81 -18.75 -20.16
C ILE A 197 7.30 -18.16 -21.47
N THR A 198 8.39 -17.41 -21.43
CA THR A 198 9.07 -16.90 -22.62
C THR A 198 10.43 -17.57 -22.74
N TYR A 199 10.71 -18.17 -23.89
CA TYR A 199 11.94 -18.93 -24.13
C TYR A 199 12.36 -18.87 -25.60
N SER A 200 13.62 -19.20 -25.88
CA SER A 200 14.10 -19.38 -27.25
C SER A 200 14.14 -20.86 -27.63
N ILE A 201 14.04 -21.12 -28.93
CA ILE A 201 14.22 -22.44 -29.54
C ILE A 201 15.31 -22.36 -30.60
N VAL A 202 16.08 -23.42 -30.74
CA VAL A 202 17.23 -23.46 -31.66
C VAL A 202 17.10 -24.65 -32.58
N GLN A 203 17.28 -24.44 -33.89
CA GLN A 203 17.27 -25.50 -34.86
C GLN A 203 18.36 -26.54 -34.57
N THR A 204 18.02 -27.81 -34.73
CA THR A 204 18.94 -28.94 -34.56
C THR A 204 19.40 -29.52 -35.90
N ASN A 205 20.43 -30.35 -35.85
CA ASN A 205 20.87 -31.17 -36.99
C ASN A 205 19.84 -32.25 -37.42
N CYS A 206 18.75 -32.49 -36.67
CA CYS A 206 17.76 -33.50 -36.99
C CYS A 206 16.70 -32.98 -37.97
N SER A 207 16.60 -33.61 -39.15
CA SER A 207 15.51 -33.34 -40.10
C SER A 207 14.24 -34.11 -39.72
N LYS A 208 13.07 -33.52 -39.97
CA LYS A 208 11.77 -34.17 -39.72
C LYS A 208 11.52 -35.38 -40.62
N GLU A 209 12.19 -35.45 -41.76
CA GLU A 209 12.13 -36.62 -42.66
C GLU A 209 12.74 -37.88 -42.02
N ASN A 210 13.82 -37.70 -41.26
CA ASN A 210 14.56 -38.80 -40.65
C ASN A 210 14.23 -39.01 -39.17
N PHE A 211 13.73 -37.96 -38.50
CA PHE A 211 13.43 -37.96 -37.07
C PHE A 211 12.01 -37.48 -36.80
N LEU A 212 11.18 -38.37 -36.24
CA LEU A 212 9.80 -38.06 -35.85
C LEU A 212 9.72 -37.19 -34.58
N PHE A 213 10.74 -37.26 -33.72
CA PHE A 213 10.82 -36.54 -32.46
C PHE A 213 12.29 -36.30 -32.08
N LEU A 214 12.52 -35.37 -31.16
CA LEU A 214 13.87 -35.10 -30.63
C LEU A 214 14.44 -36.34 -29.95
N THR A 215 15.62 -36.77 -30.38
CA THR A 215 16.42 -37.80 -29.74
C THR A 215 17.68 -37.18 -29.12
N PRO A 216 18.37 -37.89 -28.21
CA PRO A 216 19.65 -37.42 -27.66
C PRO A 216 20.74 -37.14 -28.71
N ASP A 217 20.58 -37.64 -29.93
CA ASP A 217 21.51 -37.41 -31.05
C ASP A 217 21.27 -36.05 -31.74
N CYS A 218 20.12 -35.41 -31.49
CA CYS A 218 19.80 -34.10 -32.00
C CYS A 218 20.59 -33.03 -31.24
N LYS A 219 21.42 -32.28 -31.96
CA LYS A 219 22.28 -31.23 -31.42
C LYS A 219 21.89 -29.89 -32.02
N SER A 220 21.76 -28.88 -31.16
CA SER A 220 21.52 -27.49 -31.54
C SER A 220 22.66 -26.95 -32.39
N LEU A 221 22.32 -26.24 -33.45
CA LEU A 221 23.26 -25.64 -34.39
C LEU A 221 23.48 -24.15 -34.04
N SER A 222 24.73 -23.69 -34.05
CA SER A 222 25.10 -22.33 -33.61
C SER A 222 24.76 -21.21 -34.60
N ASN A 223 24.57 -21.55 -35.88
CA ASN A 223 24.30 -20.61 -36.99
C ASN A 223 23.03 -21.00 -37.76
N ALA A 224 22.04 -21.52 -37.05
CA ALA A 224 20.81 -22.03 -37.64
C ALA A 224 19.62 -21.19 -37.18
N ASP A 225 18.43 -21.52 -37.68
CA ASP A 225 17.23 -20.76 -37.39
C ASP A 225 16.93 -20.79 -35.88
N ILE A 226 16.58 -19.62 -35.34
CA ILE A 226 16.24 -19.42 -33.94
C ILE A 226 14.79 -18.96 -33.87
N GLY A 227 14.06 -19.42 -32.87
CA GLY A 227 12.74 -18.92 -32.56
C GLY A 227 12.65 -18.28 -31.19
N GLU A 228 11.76 -17.31 -31.04
CA GLU A 228 11.31 -16.84 -29.73
C GLU A 228 9.85 -17.25 -29.53
N CYS A 229 9.59 -17.94 -28.43
CA CYS A 229 8.29 -18.49 -28.09
C CYS A 229 7.76 -17.89 -26.79
N THR A 230 6.46 -17.65 -26.76
CA THR A 230 5.69 -17.33 -25.56
C THR A 230 4.56 -18.33 -25.42
N ASP A 231 4.56 -19.04 -24.31
CA ASP A 231 3.62 -20.12 -24.03
C ASP A 231 2.79 -19.80 -22.81
N LYS A 232 1.46 -19.98 -22.95
CA LYS A 232 0.50 -19.93 -21.86
C LYS A 232 -0.04 -21.34 -21.63
N ALA A 233 0.35 -21.95 -20.52
CA ALA A 233 -0.03 -23.31 -20.15
C ALA A 233 -0.94 -23.32 -18.93
N HIS A 234 -2.01 -24.12 -18.97
CA HIS A 234 -2.85 -24.41 -17.80
C HIS A 234 -2.57 -25.84 -17.33
N VAL A 235 -2.17 -25.98 -16.07
CA VAL A 235 -1.90 -27.27 -15.42
C VAL A 235 -2.97 -27.53 -14.37
N ASP A 236 -3.67 -28.66 -14.50
CA ASP A 236 -4.74 -29.03 -13.57
C ASP A 236 -4.18 -29.47 -12.20
N PRO A 237 -5.03 -29.60 -11.15
CA PRO A 237 -4.59 -30.06 -9.83
C PRO A 237 -4.04 -31.50 -9.80
N GLN A 238 -4.17 -32.27 -10.88
CA GLN A 238 -3.55 -33.59 -11.06
C GLN A 238 -2.22 -33.53 -11.81
N LEU A 239 -1.65 -32.32 -11.98
CA LEU A 239 -0.38 -32.06 -12.67
C LEU A 239 -0.38 -32.41 -14.15
N ARG A 240 -1.55 -32.38 -14.80
CA ARG A 240 -1.68 -32.58 -16.25
C ARG A 240 -1.77 -31.23 -16.95
N ILE A 241 -1.07 -31.10 -18.08
CA ILE A 241 -1.17 -29.94 -18.95
C ILE A 241 -2.54 -30.01 -19.64
N ALA A 242 -3.51 -29.27 -19.10
CA ALA A 242 -4.89 -29.26 -19.56
C ALA A 242 -5.06 -28.42 -20.83
N SER A 243 -4.25 -27.37 -21.00
CA SER A 243 -4.17 -26.61 -22.25
C SER A 243 -2.80 -25.95 -22.42
N LEU A 244 -2.43 -25.75 -23.68
CA LEU A 244 -1.24 -25.02 -24.09
C LEU A 244 -1.63 -24.08 -25.25
N SER A 245 -1.34 -22.79 -25.10
CA SER A 245 -1.40 -21.81 -26.17
C SER A 245 0.01 -21.29 -26.41
N GLN A 246 0.53 -21.56 -27.60
CA GLN A 246 1.91 -21.26 -27.97
C GLN A 246 1.95 -20.26 -29.12
N LYS A 247 2.83 -19.26 -29.01
CA LYS A 247 3.13 -18.30 -30.07
C LYS A 247 4.64 -18.23 -30.25
N CYS A 248 5.13 -18.62 -31.42
CA CYS A 248 6.54 -18.58 -31.76
C CYS A 248 6.79 -17.73 -33.00
N ASN A 249 7.84 -16.91 -32.97
CA ASN A 249 8.36 -16.20 -34.14
C ASN A 249 9.70 -16.83 -34.52
N LEU A 250 9.83 -17.36 -35.74
CA LEU A 250 11.08 -17.90 -36.26
C LEU A 250 11.88 -16.81 -36.98
N TYR A 251 13.20 -16.85 -36.81
CA TYR A 251 14.17 -15.96 -37.42
C TYR A 251 15.21 -16.81 -38.16
N PRO A 252 15.41 -16.61 -39.46
CA PRO A 252 16.38 -17.36 -40.23
C PRO A 252 17.81 -17.07 -39.75
N GLY A 253 18.63 -18.11 -39.66
CA GLY A 253 20.03 -18.02 -39.20
C GLY A 253 20.89 -17.11 -40.08
N GLU A 254 20.52 -16.91 -41.35
CA GLU A 254 21.20 -16.03 -42.30
C GLU A 254 21.09 -14.54 -41.96
N ASP A 255 20.02 -14.13 -41.24
CA ASP A 255 19.84 -12.76 -40.74
C ASP A 255 20.48 -12.57 -39.35
N PHE A 256 20.90 -13.66 -38.69
CA PHE A 256 21.73 -13.63 -37.50
C PHE A 256 23.21 -13.46 -37.89
N VAL A 257 23.55 -12.28 -38.38
CA VAL A 257 24.90 -11.76 -38.12
C VAL A 257 24.93 -11.49 -36.62
N GLN A 258 25.40 -12.45 -35.81
CA GLN A 258 25.91 -12.12 -34.49
C GLN A 258 26.87 -10.95 -34.76
N PRO A 259 26.57 -9.70 -34.31
CA PRO A 259 27.53 -8.61 -34.50
C PRO A 259 28.81 -9.17 -33.90
N PRO A 260 29.91 -9.31 -34.67
CA PRO A 260 31.06 -10.14 -34.33
C PRO A 260 31.32 -9.89 -32.87
N GLY A 261 30.99 -10.90 -32.04
CA GLY A 261 30.63 -10.68 -30.63
C GLY A 261 31.61 -9.67 -30.13
N LYS A 262 31.18 -8.43 -29.84
CA LYS A 262 32.15 -7.35 -29.62
C LYS A 262 32.98 -7.85 -28.46
N ILE A 263 34.17 -8.37 -28.76
CA ILE A 263 35.20 -8.68 -27.78
C ILE A 263 35.69 -7.28 -27.45
N CYS A 264 34.87 -6.54 -26.72
CA CYS A 264 35.27 -5.44 -25.91
C CYS A 264 35.51 -6.08 -24.56
N PRO A 265 36.79 -6.31 -24.19
CA PRO A 265 37.13 -6.87 -22.88
C PRO A 265 36.51 -6.09 -21.71
N GLY A 266 36.13 -4.83 -21.94
CA GLY A 266 35.44 -3.99 -20.97
C GLY A 266 33.96 -3.75 -21.24
N CYS A 267 33.22 -4.62 -21.94
CA CYS A 267 31.76 -4.54 -21.96
C CYS A 267 31.14 -5.40 -20.86
N PRO A 268 29.97 -5.04 -20.30
CA PRO A 268 29.25 -5.90 -19.39
C PRO A 268 28.80 -7.18 -20.09
N THR A 269 29.17 -8.32 -19.54
CA THR A 269 28.72 -9.64 -19.95
C THR A 269 27.74 -10.19 -18.92
N VAL A 270 26.62 -10.74 -19.36
CA VAL A 270 25.66 -11.42 -18.48
C VAL A 270 26.35 -12.64 -17.87
N ILE A 271 26.19 -12.80 -16.56
CA ILE A 271 26.70 -13.97 -15.82
C ILE A 271 25.55 -14.67 -15.10
N PRO A 272 25.63 -16.00 -14.90
CA PRO A 272 24.63 -16.75 -14.14
C PRO A 272 24.46 -16.17 -12.73
N VAL A 273 23.21 -16.10 -12.25
CA VAL A 273 22.88 -15.51 -10.94
C VAL A 273 23.35 -16.36 -9.75
N ASP A 274 23.65 -17.62 -9.99
CA ASP A 274 24.22 -18.61 -9.07
C ASP A 274 25.75 -18.76 -9.21
N SER A 275 26.38 -17.89 -10.01
CA SER A 275 27.84 -17.91 -10.17
C SER A 275 28.55 -17.66 -8.83
N PRO A 276 29.55 -18.48 -8.44
CA PRO A 276 30.32 -18.26 -7.22
C PRO A 276 31.08 -16.93 -7.23
N GLU A 277 31.34 -16.36 -8.41
CA GLU A 277 31.97 -15.05 -8.56
C GLU A 277 31.12 -13.89 -8.02
N LEU A 278 29.81 -14.11 -7.84
CA LEU A 278 28.89 -13.12 -7.28
C LEU A 278 28.84 -13.10 -5.76
N GLU A 279 29.34 -14.13 -5.08
CA GLU A 279 29.16 -14.29 -3.63
C GLU A 279 29.71 -13.09 -2.84
N GLU A 280 30.96 -12.70 -3.14
CA GLU A 280 31.60 -11.53 -2.53
C GLU A 280 30.83 -10.24 -2.85
N ALA A 281 30.41 -10.06 -4.10
CA ALA A 281 29.68 -8.88 -4.52
C ALA A 281 28.28 -8.78 -3.87
N LEU A 282 27.57 -9.89 -3.73
CA LEU A 282 26.27 -9.96 -3.06
C LEU A 282 26.40 -9.67 -1.57
N ASN A 283 27.42 -10.23 -0.90
CA ASN A 283 27.70 -9.96 0.51
C ASN A 283 28.01 -8.47 0.77
N HIS A 284 28.82 -7.84 -0.09
CA HIS A 284 29.08 -6.41 0.02
C HIS A 284 27.85 -5.55 -0.33
N SER A 285 27.02 -6.00 -1.26
CA SER A 285 25.76 -5.31 -1.61
C SER A 285 24.80 -5.32 -0.42
N ILE A 286 24.58 -6.47 0.23
CA ILE A 286 23.64 -6.56 1.34
C ILE A 286 24.16 -5.85 2.60
N ALA A 287 25.47 -5.88 2.84
CA ALA A 287 26.10 -5.12 3.92
C ALA A 287 25.92 -3.61 3.70
N LYS A 288 26.16 -3.12 2.48
CA LYS A 288 25.98 -1.71 2.11
C LYS A 288 24.52 -1.26 2.25
N LEU A 289 23.59 -2.06 1.74
CA LEU A 289 22.15 -1.82 1.90
C LEU A 289 21.78 -1.65 3.38
N ASN A 290 22.21 -2.58 4.23
CA ASN A 290 21.86 -2.54 5.64
C ASN A 290 22.54 -1.41 6.42
N ALA A 291 23.74 -1.00 6.01
CA ALA A 291 24.43 0.15 6.60
C ALA A 291 23.78 1.49 6.24
N GLU A 292 23.25 1.64 5.02
CA GLU A 292 22.63 2.89 4.55
C GLU A 292 21.13 2.98 4.80
N ASN A 293 20.47 1.84 5.00
CA ASN A 293 19.05 1.78 5.29
C ASN A 293 18.80 2.09 6.79
N ASN A 294 18.07 3.17 7.07
CA ASN A 294 17.73 3.58 8.44
C ASN A 294 16.57 2.80 9.09
N GLY A 295 16.11 1.71 8.46
CA GLY A 295 15.06 0.85 8.98
C GLY A 295 15.51 0.03 10.19
N ASN A 296 14.54 -0.34 11.04
CA ASN A 296 14.80 -1.01 12.32
C ASN A 296 15.26 -2.47 12.17
N PHE A 297 14.99 -3.10 11.03
CA PHE A 297 15.30 -4.50 10.77
C PHE A 297 16.31 -4.64 9.64
N TYR A 298 17.09 -5.71 9.69
CA TYR A 298 17.99 -6.06 8.60
C TYR A 298 17.22 -6.59 7.38
N PHE A 299 17.77 -6.40 6.19
CA PHE A 299 17.31 -6.98 4.94
C PHE A 299 18.21 -8.14 4.52
N LYS A 300 17.61 -9.16 3.89
CA LYS A 300 18.30 -10.22 3.17
C LYS A 300 17.93 -10.17 1.69
N ILE A 301 18.82 -10.70 0.85
CA ILE A 301 18.52 -10.91 -0.57
C ILE A 301 17.53 -12.08 -0.66
N ASP A 302 16.36 -11.82 -1.23
CA ASP A 302 15.30 -12.81 -1.46
C ASP A 302 15.55 -13.57 -2.77
N PHE A 303 15.87 -12.82 -3.83
CA PHE A 303 16.16 -13.36 -5.16
C PHE A 303 16.96 -12.36 -6.01
N VAL A 304 17.86 -12.87 -6.85
CA VAL A 304 18.64 -12.09 -7.82
C VAL A 304 18.01 -12.22 -9.20
N GLU A 305 17.61 -11.11 -9.80
CA GLU A 305 16.94 -11.06 -11.10
C GLU A 305 17.91 -11.24 -12.26
N LYS A 306 19.04 -10.51 -12.22
CA LYS A 306 20.09 -10.60 -13.23
C LYS A 306 21.40 -10.02 -12.70
N ALA A 307 22.49 -10.52 -13.27
CA ALA A 307 23.83 -10.05 -12.97
C ALA A 307 24.67 -9.89 -14.24
N THR A 308 25.58 -8.92 -14.23
CA THR A 308 26.58 -8.71 -15.27
C THR A 308 27.94 -8.46 -14.65
N ALA A 309 29.00 -8.90 -15.32
CA ALA A 309 30.39 -8.64 -14.97
C ALA A 309 31.09 -7.85 -16.08
N GLN A 310 31.98 -6.94 -15.70
CA GLN A 310 32.71 -6.08 -16.65
C GLN A 310 34.12 -5.81 -16.13
N VAL A 311 35.13 -5.95 -17.00
CA VAL A 311 36.51 -5.54 -16.68
C VAL A 311 36.65 -4.03 -16.88
N VAL A 312 37.05 -3.31 -15.83
CA VAL A 312 37.34 -1.87 -15.82
C VAL A 312 38.70 -1.63 -15.16
N ALA A 313 38.84 -0.65 -14.25
CA ALA A 313 39.95 -0.59 -13.29
C ALA A 313 39.72 -1.55 -12.10
N GLY A 314 39.39 -2.80 -12.41
CA GLY A 314 38.89 -3.82 -11.47
C GLY A 314 37.84 -4.69 -12.13
N MET A 315 37.16 -5.53 -11.35
CA MET A 315 35.98 -6.27 -11.78
C MET A 315 34.73 -5.55 -11.28
N LYS A 316 33.92 -5.03 -12.19
CA LYS A 316 32.64 -4.40 -11.87
C LYS A 316 31.51 -5.41 -12.05
N TYR A 317 30.76 -5.65 -10.99
CA TYR A 317 29.51 -6.42 -11.01
C TYR A 317 28.32 -5.46 -10.95
N SER A 318 27.37 -5.59 -11.86
CA SER A 318 26.07 -4.90 -11.79
C SER A 318 24.97 -5.93 -11.58
N ILE A 319 24.27 -5.83 -10.45
CA ILE A 319 23.36 -6.84 -9.91
C ILE A 319 22.00 -6.19 -9.67
N VAL A 320 20.95 -6.78 -10.21
CA VAL A 320 19.56 -6.43 -9.89
C VAL A 320 18.99 -7.53 -9.01
N PHE A 321 18.53 -7.18 -7.82
CA PHE A 321 18.01 -8.14 -6.86
C PHE A 321 16.85 -7.56 -6.06
N ARG A 322 16.06 -8.46 -5.48
CA ARG A 322 15.01 -8.14 -4.53
C ARG A 322 15.51 -8.40 -3.13
N ALA A 323 15.38 -7.40 -2.25
CA ALA A 323 15.68 -7.53 -0.84
C ALA A 323 14.39 -7.58 -0.03
N LYS A 324 14.37 -8.44 1.00
CA LYS A 324 13.23 -8.57 1.91
C LYS A 324 13.68 -8.42 3.35
N GLU A 325 12.90 -7.67 4.10
CA GLU A 325 13.14 -7.40 5.51
C GLU A 325 13.08 -8.70 6.33
N THR A 326 13.94 -8.81 7.34
CA THR A 326 14.09 -9.97 8.21
C THR A 326 13.42 -9.75 9.56
N THR A 327 13.38 -10.78 10.39
CA THR A 327 12.93 -10.70 11.78
C THR A 327 13.97 -10.10 12.73
N CYS A 328 15.22 -9.95 12.28
CA CYS A 328 16.32 -9.44 13.10
C CYS A 328 16.31 -7.91 13.17
N SER A 329 16.11 -7.39 14.39
CA SER A 329 16.26 -5.97 14.69
C SER A 329 17.74 -5.57 14.71
N LYS A 330 18.04 -4.37 14.21
CA LYS A 330 19.36 -3.74 14.27
C LYS A 330 19.73 -3.23 15.67
N GLU A 331 18.74 -3.05 16.53
CA GLU A 331 18.97 -2.64 17.93
C GLU A 331 19.45 -3.81 18.80
N SER A 332 18.95 -5.02 18.52
CA SER A 332 19.28 -6.23 19.29
C SER A 332 20.41 -7.05 18.68
N ASN A 333 20.77 -6.80 17.42
CA ASN A 333 21.81 -7.53 16.71
C ASN A 333 22.83 -6.55 16.12
N GLU A 334 24.10 -6.75 16.47
CA GLU A 334 25.21 -5.93 15.97
C GLU A 334 25.40 -6.10 14.45
N GLU A 335 25.09 -7.28 13.90
CA GLU A 335 25.25 -7.59 12.47
C GLU A 335 24.15 -8.52 11.94
N LEU A 336 24.00 -8.57 10.62
CA LEU A 336 23.15 -9.55 9.93
C LEU A 336 23.79 -10.94 10.04
N THR A 337 23.19 -11.82 10.82
CA THR A 337 23.64 -13.21 10.97
C THR A 337 22.86 -14.16 10.06
N GLU A 338 23.44 -15.33 9.78
CA GLU A 338 22.77 -16.36 8.94
C GLU A 338 21.43 -16.82 9.53
N SER A 339 21.29 -16.82 10.86
CA SER A 339 20.07 -17.21 11.57
C SER A 339 18.88 -16.25 11.40
N CYS A 340 19.09 -15.07 10.82
CA CYS A 340 18.02 -14.10 10.58
C CYS A 340 17.05 -14.58 9.49
N GLU A 341 15.84 -14.97 9.87
CA GLU A 341 14.83 -15.41 8.91
C GLU A 341 14.17 -14.24 8.17
N ILE A 342 13.83 -14.44 6.90
CA ILE A 342 13.06 -13.47 6.12
C ILE A 342 11.66 -13.33 6.73
N ASN A 343 11.26 -12.10 7.06
CA ASN A 343 9.93 -11.83 7.56
C ASN A 343 8.95 -11.90 6.38
N LYS A 344 7.99 -12.84 6.45
CA LYS A 344 6.98 -13.04 5.39
C LYS A 344 6.19 -11.77 5.07
N HIS A 345 5.94 -10.94 6.08
CA HIS A 345 5.22 -9.67 5.97
C HIS A 345 6.15 -8.45 5.96
N GLY A 346 7.46 -8.68 5.89
CA GLY A 346 8.47 -7.64 5.88
C GLY A 346 8.44 -6.81 4.60
N GLN A 347 8.98 -5.59 4.68
CA GLN A 347 9.13 -4.72 3.53
C GLN A 347 9.95 -5.41 2.42
N THR A 348 9.55 -5.19 1.17
CA THR A 348 10.28 -5.68 -0.01
C THR A 348 10.79 -4.50 -0.83
N LEU A 349 12.06 -4.57 -1.21
CA LEU A 349 12.76 -3.54 -1.98
C LEU A 349 13.24 -4.14 -3.30
N ASN A 350 13.12 -3.38 -4.39
CA ASN A 350 13.81 -3.65 -5.63
C ASN A 350 15.12 -2.87 -5.64
N CYS A 351 16.24 -3.57 -5.77
CA CYS A 351 17.56 -3.01 -5.60
C CYS A 351 18.41 -3.20 -6.85
N LYS A 352 19.23 -2.19 -7.14
CA LYS A 352 20.28 -2.23 -8.13
C LYS A 352 21.60 -1.90 -7.46
N SER A 353 22.53 -2.85 -7.53
CA SER A 353 23.86 -2.74 -6.96
C SER A 353 24.93 -2.73 -8.02
N ASP A 354 25.91 -1.85 -7.86
CA ASP A 354 27.15 -1.84 -8.61
C ASP A 354 28.30 -2.07 -7.62
N VAL A 355 29.06 -3.16 -7.79
CA VAL A 355 30.20 -3.51 -6.93
C VAL A 355 31.47 -3.55 -7.74
N LEU A 356 32.43 -2.66 -7.44
CA LEU A 356 33.75 -2.66 -8.05
C LEU A 356 34.76 -3.32 -7.10
N VAL A 357 35.27 -4.49 -7.51
CA VAL A 357 36.33 -5.23 -6.81
C VAL A 357 37.67 -4.86 -7.46
N VAL A 358 38.63 -4.40 -6.65
CA VAL A 358 39.98 -4.02 -7.10
C VAL A 358 41.01 -4.90 -6.35
N PRO A 359 41.28 -6.14 -6.84
CA PRO A 359 42.05 -7.12 -6.07
C PRO A 359 43.46 -6.67 -5.69
N TRP A 360 44.15 -5.97 -6.60
CA TRP A 360 45.52 -5.48 -6.38
C TRP A 360 45.61 -4.35 -5.36
N GLU A 361 44.51 -3.64 -5.10
CA GLU A 361 44.41 -2.66 -4.01
C GLU A 361 43.78 -3.23 -2.74
N LYS A 362 43.21 -4.45 -2.82
CA LYS A 362 42.39 -5.06 -1.76
C LYS A 362 41.23 -4.16 -1.32
N LYS A 363 40.58 -3.51 -2.29
CA LYS A 363 39.45 -2.60 -2.05
C LYS A 363 38.22 -3.05 -2.82
N ILE A 364 37.06 -2.84 -2.20
CA ILE A 364 35.75 -3.16 -2.76
C ILE A 364 34.87 -1.95 -2.56
N TYR A 365 34.24 -1.50 -3.64
CA TYR A 365 33.39 -0.32 -3.67
C TYR A 365 31.95 -0.72 -4.05
N PRO A 366 31.10 -1.05 -3.06
CA PRO A 366 29.69 -1.33 -3.30
C PRO A 366 28.87 -0.03 -3.33
N THR A 367 27.97 0.06 -4.31
CA THR A 367 26.91 1.09 -4.39
C THR A 367 25.58 0.38 -4.52
N VAL A 368 24.60 0.73 -3.70
CA VAL A 368 23.28 0.10 -3.74
C VAL A 368 22.19 1.15 -3.73
N ASN A 369 21.31 1.10 -4.72
CA ASN A 369 20.11 1.92 -4.78
C ASN A 369 18.89 1.01 -4.72
N CYS A 370 17.99 1.27 -3.78
CA CYS A 370 16.79 0.47 -3.58
C CYS A 370 15.54 1.35 -3.59
N GLU A 371 14.49 0.84 -4.21
CA GLU A 371 13.17 1.45 -4.24
C GLU A 371 12.16 0.51 -3.57
N SER A 372 11.22 1.08 -2.81
CA SER A 372 10.13 0.29 -2.27
C SER A 372 9.19 -0.13 -3.39
N LEU A 373 8.79 -1.40 -3.40
CA LEU A 373 7.71 -1.83 -4.29
C LEU A 373 6.43 -1.10 -3.86
N ALA A 374 5.97 -0.15 -4.69
CA ALA A 374 4.72 0.55 -4.48
C ALA A 374 3.59 -0.47 -4.37
N LYS A 375 3.06 -0.62 -3.14
CA LYS A 375 2.01 -1.57 -2.83
C LYS A 375 0.71 -1.06 -3.45
N THR A 376 0.14 -1.78 -4.41
CA THR A 376 -1.24 -1.54 -4.83
C THR A 376 -2.15 -1.87 -3.65
N SER A 377 -2.49 -0.86 -2.86
CA SER A 377 -3.33 -0.99 -1.68
C SER A 377 -4.75 -1.35 -2.12
N MET A 378 -5.11 -2.62 -1.98
CA MET A 378 -6.52 -3.02 -2.04
C MET A 378 -7.10 -2.94 -0.63
N MET A 379 -7.90 -1.90 -0.39
CA MET A 379 -8.71 -1.77 0.82
C MET A 379 -9.61 -3.00 0.98
N LYS A 380 -9.60 -3.62 2.17
CA LYS A 380 -10.65 -4.57 2.55
C LYS A 380 -11.99 -3.84 2.54
N ARG A 381 -13.00 -4.41 1.88
CA ARG A 381 -14.39 -3.98 2.09
C ARG A 381 -14.82 -4.37 3.51
N PRO A 382 -15.57 -3.51 4.21
CA PRO A 382 -16.12 -3.85 5.52
C PRO A 382 -16.91 -5.17 5.49
N PRO A 383 -16.90 -5.96 6.58
CA PRO A 383 -17.72 -7.16 6.68
C PRO A 383 -19.20 -6.82 6.44
N GLY A 384 -19.82 -7.44 5.42
CA GLY A 384 -21.26 -7.26 5.11
C GLY A 384 -21.58 -6.74 3.70
N PHE A 385 -20.59 -6.29 2.92
CA PHE A 385 -20.79 -5.86 1.53
C PHE A 385 -20.58 -7.01 0.54
N SER A 386 -21.65 -7.73 0.18
CA SER A 386 -21.67 -8.59 -1.02
C SER A 386 -21.97 -7.76 -2.28
N PRO A 387 -21.61 -8.22 -3.50
CA PRO A 387 -21.75 -7.44 -4.73
C PRO A 387 -23.21 -7.23 -5.20
N PHE A 388 -24.20 -7.77 -4.47
CA PHE A 388 -25.59 -7.90 -4.93
C PHE A 388 -26.62 -7.11 -4.11
N ARG A 389 -26.21 -6.09 -3.34
CA ARG A 389 -27.16 -5.13 -2.76
C ARG A 389 -27.04 -3.78 -3.44
N SER A 390 -27.69 -3.63 -4.60
CA SER A 390 -28.20 -2.35 -5.03
C SER A 390 -29.27 -1.91 -4.03
N VAL A 391 -28.89 -1.12 -3.03
CA VAL A 391 -29.85 -0.38 -2.21
C VAL A 391 -30.50 0.62 -3.15
N GLY A 392 -31.73 0.33 -3.54
CA GLY A 392 -32.61 1.31 -4.16
C GLY A 392 -32.79 2.44 -3.16
N VAL A 393 -32.08 3.55 -3.38
CA VAL A 393 -32.37 4.82 -2.71
C VAL A 393 -33.71 5.27 -3.28
N ASN A 394 -34.78 4.90 -2.58
CA ASN A 394 -36.05 5.60 -2.74
C ASN A 394 -35.79 7.05 -2.33
N LYS A 395 -35.90 7.94 -3.31
CA LYS A 395 -36.01 9.38 -3.08
C LYS A 395 -37.26 9.60 -2.25
N THR A 396 -37.09 9.87 -0.96
CA THR A 396 -38.15 10.45 -0.15
C THR A 396 -38.27 11.92 -0.56
N GLU A 397 -39.48 12.32 -0.89
CA GLU A 397 -39.83 13.67 -1.34
C GLU A 397 -39.39 14.74 -0.35
N GLU A 398 -38.98 15.88 -0.92
CA GLU A 398 -38.61 17.11 -0.23
C GLU A 398 -39.79 17.65 0.60
N GLY A 399 -39.72 17.47 1.92
CA GLY A 399 -40.36 18.35 2.87
C GLY A 399 -39.46 19.55 3.15
N LYS A 400 -39.85 20.75 2.71
CA LYS A 400 -39.14 22.00 2.99
C LYS A 400 -39.13 22.31 4.50
N THR A 401 -38.03 22.02 5.17
CA THR A 401 -37.58 22.73 6.37
C THR A 401 -36.24 23.39 6.09
N ARG A 402 -36.13 24.67 6.43
CA ARG A 402 -34.96 25.52 6.17
C ARG A 402 -33.82 25.07 7.10
N HIS A 403 -33.01 24.10 6.68
CA HIS A 403 -31.86 23.66 7.47
C HIS A 403 -30.81 24.79 7.53
N LEU A 404 -30.51 25.29 8.74
CA LEU A 404 -29.37 26.17 8.98
C LEU A 404 -28.07 25.40 8.66
N ARG A 405 -27.10 26.07 8.02
CA ARG A 405 -25.89 25.44 7.47
C ARG A 405 -24.91 25.06 8.59
N SER A 406 -24.17 23.96 8.43
CA SER A 406 -23.04 23.62 9.31
C SER A 406 -21.87 24.59 9.13
N CYS A 407 -21.20 24.97 10.22
CA CYS A 407 -20.03 25.84 10.21
C CYS A 407 -18.75 25.03 10.42
N GLU A 408 -17.84 25.04 9.44
CA GLU A 408 -16.51 24.44 9.57
C GLU A 408 -15.52 25.45 10.17
N TYR A 409 -14.74 24.99 11.15
CA TYR A 409 -13.67 25.77 11.73
C TYR A 409 -12.48 25.76 10.76
N LYS A 410 -12.12 26.96 10.28
CA LYS A 410 -10.90 27.16 9.50
C LYS A 410 -9.85 27.62 10.50
N GLY A 411 -8.92 26.72 10.84
CA GLY A 411 -7.79 27.04 11.72
C GLY A 411 -7.00 28.27 11.23
N GLN A 412 -6.16 28.82 12.10
CA GLN A 412 -5.39 30.02 11.79
C GLN A 412 -4.43 29.75 10.61
N PRO A 413 -4.44 30.55 9.54
CA PRO A 413 -3.47 30.40 8.45
C PRO A 413 -2.05 30.67 8.97
N TRP A 414 -1.08 29.89 8.48
CA TRP A 414 0.36 30.16 8.61
C TRP A 414 0.65 31.61 8.19
N GLU A 415 0.96 32.47 9.16
CA GLU A 415 1.65 33.73 8.87
C GLU A 415 3.10 33.38 8.52
N ALA A 416 3.45 33.51 7.24
CA ALA A 416 4.83 33.54 6.81
C ALA A 416 5.48 34.83 7.32
N GLY A 417 6.03 34.80 8.54
CA GLY A 417 6.98 35.80 9.02
C GLY A 417 8.41 35.28 8.85
N ALA A 418 9.43 36.07 8.54
CA ALA A 418 9.52 37.50 8.32
C ALA A 418 10.80 37.78 7.51
N GLU A 419 10.77 38.82 6.70
CA GLU A 419 11.91 39.39 5.98
C GLU A 419 12.95 39.92 7.01
N PRO A 420 14.27 39.71 6.82
CA PRO A 420 15.27 40.16 7.79
C PRO A 420 15.38 41.70 7.80
N ALA A 421 15.37 42.28 9.00
CA ALA A 421 15.67 43.70 9.21
C ALA A 421 17.12 44.03 8.81
N PRO A 422 17.41 45.26 8.33
CA PRO A 422 18.73 45.62 7.85
C PRO A 422 19.73 45.76 9.01
N GLU A 423 20.95 45.31 8.76
CA GLU A 423 22.11 45.44 9.66
C GLU A 423 22.36 46.90 10.02
N SER A 424 22.36 47.20 11.32
CA SER A 424 22.91 48.44 11.85
C SER A 424 24.43 48.31 11.92
N GLU A 425 25.15 49.09 11.11
CA GLU A 425 26.52 49.49 11.39
C GLU A 425 26.57 50.13 12.79
N VAL A 426 27.55 49.77 13.63
CA VAL A 426 28.43 50.68 14.38
C VAL A 426 29.50 49.85 15.12
N ASN A 427 30.76 50.17 14.78
CA ASN A 427 32.06 49.89 15.42
C ASN A 427 32.71 48.52 15.29
#